data_AF-A0A7S2N4G1-F1
#
_entry.id   AF-A0A7S2N4G1-F1
#
_cell.length_a   1.000
_cell.length_b   1.000
_cell.length_c   1.000
_cell.angle_alpha   90.00
_cell.angle_beta   90.00
_cell.angle_gamma   90.00
#
_symmetry.space_group_name_H-M   'P 1'
#
loop_
_entity.id
_entity.type
_entity.pdbx_description
1 polymer ?
#
loop_
_entity_poly.entity_id
_entity_poly.type
_entity_poly.pdbx_seq_one_letter_code
_entity_poly.pdbx_strand_id
1 'polypeptide(L)'
;RECTVSRTANCSVSPAGPCIFPRLSSFNMSTPAYHGMYRKAEMATTPFVSAALFAIVLSVYMRTLCPSVPGGDSGELIQVAIDGGVAHPPGYPTWTMLARLFAELVPWGEPAWRINLSSAVFGAAASAL
;
A
#
# COMPACT_ATOMS: atom_id res chain seq x y z
N ARG A 1 -29.99 -42.66 19.21
CA ARG A 1 -28.64 -43.23 19.43
C ARG A 1 -27.68 -42.31 18.71
N GLU A 2 -27.31 -41.22 19.37
CA GLU A 2 -26.36 -40.25 18.86
C GLU A 2 -24.97 -40.87 18.68
N CYS A 3 -24.30 -40.52 17.58
CA CYS A 3 -22.87 -40.76 17.41
C CYS A 3 -22.19 -39.40 17.37
N THR A 4 -21.72 -38.95 18.54
CA THR A 4 -20.90 -37.76 18.70
C THR A 4 -19.53 -38.04 18.09
N VAL A 5 -19.20 -37.40 16.96
CA VAL A 5 -17.85 -37.47 16.38
C VAL A 5 -16.94 -36.58 17.22
N SER A 6 -16.42 -37.18 18.29
CA SER A 6 -15.34 -36.61 19.09
C SER A 6 -14.09 -36.43 18.22
N ARG A 7 -13.50 -35.25 18.38
CA ARG A 7 -12.33 -34.72 17.69
C ARG A 7 -11.05 -35.47 18.09
N THR A 8 -10.99 -36.78 17.84
CA THR A 8 -9.79 -37.64 17.98
C THR A 8 -10.12 -39.04 17.42
N ALA A 9 -10.04 -39.21 16.10
CA ALA A 9 -9.97 -40.54 15.48
C ALA A 9 -9.04 -40.41 14.26
N ASN A 10 -7.76 -40.69 14.45
CA ASN A 10 -7.15 -41.94 14.00
C ASN A 10 -7.59 -42.31 12.59
N CYS A 11 -6.64 -42.17 11.65
CA CYS A 11 -6.65 -42.83 10.36
C CYS A 11 -7.08 -44.28 10.54
N SER A 12 -8.24 -44.63 10.00
CA SER A 12 -8.58 -46.01 9.69
C SER A 12 -8.82 -46.09 8.20
N VAL A 13 -7.79 -46.60 7.51
CA VAL A 13 -7.87 -47.05 6.13
C VAL A 13 -8.83 -48.24 6.13
N SER A 14 -9.86 -48.22 5.28
CA SER A 14 -10.54 -49.44 4.87
C SER A 14 -10.80 -49.41 3.36
N PRO A 15 -10.51 -50.53 2.65
CA PRO A 15 -10.45 -50.59 1.21
C PRO A 15 -11.83 -50.86 0.59
N ALA A 16 -11.94 -50.57 -0.71
CA ALA A 16 -13.08 -50.84 -1.60
C ALA A 16 -14.14 -49.74 -1.68
N GLY A 17 -14.04 -48.96 -2.77
CA GLY A 17 -15.11 -48.09 -3.29
C GLY A 17 -14.54 -46.94 -4.13
N PRO A 18 -15.05 -46.66 -5.35
CA PRO A 18 -14.57 -45.56 -6.15
C PRO A 18 -14.85 -44.22 -5.45
N CYS A 19 -13.87 -43.31 -5.46
CA CYS A 19 -13.99 -41.96 -4.91
C CYS A 19 -15.04 -41.15 -5.69
N ILE A 20 -16.31 -41.27 -5.30
CA ILE A 20 -17.34 -40.32 -5.68
C ILE A 20 -17.07 -39.06 -4.86
N PHE A 21 -16.44 -38.05 -5.46
CA PHE A 21 -16.37 -36.72 -4.87
C PHE A 21 -17.80 -36.23 -4.62
N PRO A 22 -18.24 -36.01 -3.37
CA PRO A 22 -19.44 -35.26 -3.14
C PRO A 22 -19.15 -33.82 -3.57
N ARG A 23 -19.85 -33.38 -4.62
CA ARG A 23 -19.99 -31.97 -5.00
C ARG A 23 -20.39 -31.20 -3.74
N LEU A 24 -19.41 -30.50 -3.13
CA LEU A 24 -19.63 -29.58 -2.02
C LEU A 24 -20.43 -28.37 -2.54
N SER A 25 -21.73 -28.57 -2.79
CA SER A 25 -22.69 -27.49 -2.76
C SER A 25 -22.79 -27.00 -1.32
N SER A 26 -22.78 -25.68 -1.15
CA SER A 26 -23.04 -24.96 0.11
C SER A 26 -21.96 -25.06 1.19
N PHE A 27 -20.85 -24.35 0.98
CA PHE A 27 -20.19 -23.65 2.09
C PHE A 27 -21.16 -22.57 2.59
N ASN A 28 -22.07 -22.95 3.49
CA ASN A 28 -22.94 -21.99 4.17
C ASN A 28 -22.11 -21.36 5.30
N MET A 29 -21.34 -20.33 4.95
CA MET A 29 -20.59 -19.50 5.90
C MET A 29 -21.55 -18.51 6.56
N SER A 30 -22.45 -19.03 7.39
CA SER A 30 -23.28 -18.23 8.29
C SER A 30 -22.49 -17.91 9.56
N THR A 31 -21.86 -16.75 9.60
CA THR A 31 -21.40 -16.12 10.84
C THR A 31 -22.07 -14.74 10.97
N PRO A 32 -23.17 -14.56 11.73
CA PRO A 32 -23.81 -13.26 11.88
C PRO A 32 -23.57 -12.62 13.27
N ALA A 33 -22.34 -12.69 13.80
CA ALA A 33 -21.97 -12.00 15.05
C ALA A 33 -20.61 -11.27 14.99
N TYR A 34 -19.81 -11.60 13.98
CA TYR A 34 -18.46 -11.12 13.72
C TYR A 34 -18.47 -9.95 12.69
N HIS A 35 -19.50 -9.10 12.64
CA HIS A 35 -19.52 -7.99 11.67
C HIS A 35 -19.72 -6.63 12.32
N GLY A 36 -20.22 -6.62 13.57
CA GLY A 36 -20.45 -5.38 14.33
C GLY A 36 -19.26 -4.92 15.15
N MET A 37 -18.50 -5.85 15.74
CA MET A 37 -17.36 -5.52 16.61
C MET A 37 -16.12 -5.08 15.82
N TYR A 38 -15.89 -5.64 14.63
CA TYR A 38 -14.80 -5.18 13.75
C TYR A 38 -15.11 -3.83 13.14
N ARG A 39 -16.35 -3.53 12.72
CA ARG A 39 -16.72 -2.22 12.14
C ARG A 39 -16.42 -1.02 13.07
N LYS A 40 -16.49 -1.19 14.39
CA LYS A 40 -16.24 -0.12 15.38
C LYS A 40 -14.78 -0.02 15.81
N ALA A 41 -14.08 -1.15 15.97
CA ALA A 41 -12.66 -1.17 16.29
C ALA A 41 -11.79 -0.79 15.08
N GLU A 42 -12.21 -1.19 13.88
CA GLU A 42 -11.56 -0.82 12.63
C GLU A 42 -11.57 0.69 12.45
N MET A 43 -12.69 1.40 12.67
CA MET A 43 -12.76 2.86 12.43
C MET A 43 -11.95 3.73 13.41
N ALA A 44 -11.68 3.27 14.63
CA ALA A 44 -10.91 4.02 15.61
C ALA A 44 -9.40 3.69 15.58
N THR A 45 -9.04 2.46 15.20
CA THR A 45 -7.65 2.02 15.11
C THR A 45 -7.06 2.25 13.71
N THR A 46 -7.87 2.21 12.64
CA THR A 46 -7.40 2.51 11.27
C THR A 46 -6.72 3.86 11.10
N PRO A 47 -7.22 5.00 11.60
CA PRO A 47 -6.54 6.29 11.37
C PRO A 47 -5.21 6.38 12.12
N PHE A 48 -5.09 5.72 13.28
CA PHE A 48 -3.84 5.71 14.03
C PHE A 48 -2.79 4.82 13.36
N VAL A 49 -3.21 3.65 12.85
CA VAL A 49 -2.34 2.73 12.13
C VAL A 49 -1.89 3.34 10.79
N SER A 50 -2.79 3.96 10.03
CA SER A 50 -2.43 4.63 8.78
C SER A 50 -1.48 5.81 9.01
N ALA A 51 -1.74 6.65 10.02
CA ALA A 51 -0.84 7.75 10.38
C ALA A 51 0.55 7.23 10.82
N ALA A 52 0.60 6.14 11.59
CA ALA A 52 1.85 5.52 11.99
C ALA A 52 2.63 4.96 10.78
N LEU A 53 1.96 4.27 9.85
CA LEU A 53 2.57 3.77 8.62
C LEU A 53 3.08 4.90 7.74
N PHE A 54 2.29 5.96 7.54
CA PHE A 54 2.70 7.16 6.82
C PHE A 54 3.99 7.75 7.42
N ALA A 55 4.01 7.95 8.75
CA ALA A 55 5.16 8.54 9.43
C ALA A 55 6.42 7.67 9.33
N ILE A 56 6.26 6.34 9.46
CA ILE A 56 7.38 5.40 9.35
C ILE A 56 7.94 5.42 7.92
N VAL A 57 7.09 5.28 6.91
CA VAL A 57 7.52 5.25 5.50
C VAL A 57 8.13 6.58 5.09
N LEU A 58 7.52 7.71 5.47
CA LEU A 58 8.08 9.04 5.22
C LEU A 58 9.44 9.21 5.90
N SER A 59 9.61 8.75 7.15
CA SER A 59 10.89 8.83 7.86
C SER A 59 11.99 8.02 7.17
N VAL A 60 11.64 6.84 6.63
CA VAL A 60 12.57 6.04 5.84
C VAL A 60 12.93 6.78 4.55
N TYR A 61 11.96 7.31 3.80
CA TYR A 61 12.23 8.07 2.59
C TYR A 61 13.08 9.32 2.83
N MET A 62 12.84 10.05 3.92
CA MET A 62 13.65 11.22 4.30
C MET A 62 15.11 10.85 4.56
N ARG A 63 15.38 9.65 5.07
CA ARG A 63 16.75 9.16 5.30
C ARG A 63 17.43 8.66 4.04
N THR A 64 16.68 8.11 3.10
CA THR A 64 17.21 7.57 1.84
C THR A 64 17.18 8.60 0.70
N LEU A 65 16.62 9.79 0.93
CA LEU A 65 16.45 10.80 -0.11
C LEU A 65 17.81 11.28 -0.61
N CYS A 66 17.97 11.34 -1.93
CA CYS A 66 19.14 11.96 -2.53
C CYS A 66 19.03 13.49 -2.40
N PRO A 67 20.01 14.18 -1.78
CA PRO A 67 20.02 15.63 -1.67
C PRO A 67 20.35 16.34 -2.99
N SER A 68 20.89 15.60 -3.97
CA SER A 68 21.28 16.11 -5.28
C SER A 68 20.42 15.52 -6.40
N VAL A 69 20.75 15.90 -7.63
CA VAL A 69 20.15 15.34 -8.85
C VAL A 69 20.53 13.86 -8.97
N PRO A 70 19.56 12.92 -8.96
CA PRO A 70 19.84 11.53 -9.28
C PRO A 70 20.32 11.41 -10.73
N GLY A 71 21.13 10.40 -11.04
CA GLY A 71 21.59 10.14 -12.42
C GLY A 71 20.46 9.77 -13.38
N GLY A 72 20.79 9.69 -14.67
CA GLY A 72 19.86 9.33 -15.74
C GLY A 72 18.89 10.47 -16.09
N ASP A 73 17.64 10.12 -16.37
CA ASP A 73 16.60 11.07 -16.83
C ASP A 73 16.08 11.99 -15.71
N SER A 74 16.48 11.74 -14.46
CA SER A 74 16.04 12.53 -13.30
C SER A 74 16.49 14.00 -13.39
N GLY A 75 17.64 14.28 -14.00
CA GLY A 75 18.13 15.64 -14.18
C GLY A 75 17.28 16.46 -15.13
N GLU A 76 16.88 15.88 -16.26
CA GLU A 76 15.97 16.53 -17.21
C GLU A 76 14.60 16.75 -16.55
N LEU A 77 14.06 15.75 -15.86
CA LEU A 77 12.76 15.84 -15.20
C LEU A 77 12.74 16.90 -14.09
N ILE A 78 13.80 16.99 -13.30
CA ILE A 78 13.96 18.02 -12.25
C ILE A 78 14.02 19.41 -12.88
N GLN A 79 14.82 19.59 -13.93
CA GLN A 79 14.96 20.87 -14.61
C GLN A 79 13.63 21.32 -15.23
N VAL A 80 12.95 20.42 -15.93
CA VAL A 80 11.63 20.67 -16.53
C VAL A 80 10.58 20.97 -15.46
N ALA A 81 10.62 20.30 -14.30
CA ALA A 81 9.71 20.59 -13.19
C ALA A 81 9.92 22.00 -12.61
N ILE A 82 11.17 22.47 -12.50
CA ILE A 82 11.47 23.85 -12.06
C ILE A 82 10.96 24.86 -13.09
N ASP A 83 11.21 24.60 -14.38
CA ASP A 83 10.75 25.47 -15.46
C ASP A 83 9.22 25.41 -15.66
N GLY A 84 8.55 24.39 -15.11
CA GLY A 84 7.12 24.10 -15.31
C GLY A 84 6.79 23.65 -16.74
N GLY A 85 7.74 23.03 -17.41
CA GLY A 85 7.57 22.49 -18.76
C GLY A 85 7.05 21.06 -18.78
N VAL A 86 7.07 20.48 -19.98
CA VAL A 86 6.83 19.06 -20.23
C VAL A 86 8.10 18.47 -20.82
N ALA A 87 8.58 17.37 -20.24
CA ALA A 87 9.78 16.70 -20.71
C ALA A 87 9.55 16.16 -22.13
N HIS A 88 10.64 15.86 -22.84
CA HIS A 88 10.53 15.18 -24.13
C HIS A 88 9.62 13.92 -24.01
N PRO A 89 8.97 13.45 -25.10
CA PRO A 89 7.97 12.37 -25.03
C PRO A 89 8.55 11.16 -24.29
N PRO A 90 8.08 10.85 -23.06
CA PRO A 90 6.70 10.61 -22.64
C PRO A 90 6.02 11.73 -21.84
N GLY A 91 6.68 12.86 -21.58
CA GLY A 91 6.11 14.06 -20.95
C GLY A 91 5.21 13.78 -19.74
N TYR A 92 5.72 13.89 -18.51
CA TYR A 92 4.94 13.67 -17.28
C TYR A 92 4.36 15.01 -16.73
N PRO A 93 3.39 15.68 -17.39
CA PRO A 93 2.96 17.04 -17.05
C PRO A 93 2.32 17.13 -15.67
N THR A 94 1.60 16.10 -15.26
CA THR A 94 0.94 16.06 -13.95
C THR A 94 1.97 15.99 -12.84
N TRP A 95 3.02 15.18 -13.03
CA TRP A 95 4.11 15.09 -12.07
C TRP A 95 4.93 16.39 -12.02
N THR A 96 5.23 17.01 -13.16
CA THR A 96 5.99 18.28 -13.19
C THR A 96 5.23 19.43 -12.50
N MET A 97 3.90 19.51 -12.67
CA MET A 97 3.06 20.48 -11.95
C MET A 97 3.07 20.25 -10.43
N LEU A 98 2.93 19.00 -9.97
CA LEU A 98 2.95 18.67 -8.55
C LEU A 98 4.34 18.91 -7.93
N ALA A 99 5.40 18.52 -8.64
CA ALA A 99 6.79 18.74 -8.21
C ALA A 99 7.10 20.24 -8.11
N ARG A 100 6.63 21.06 -9.06
CA ARG A 100 6.76 22.51 -9.02
C ARG A 100 6.06 23.13 -7.81
N LEU A 101 4.85 22.66 -7.47
CA LEU A 101 4.13 23.13 -6.29
C LEU A 101 4.94 22.88 -5.01
N PHE A 102 5.59 21.72 -4.89
CA PHE A 102 6.47 21.43 -3.76
C PHE A 102 7.73 22.30 -3.73
N ALA A 103 8.30 22.61 -4.90
CA ALA A 103 9.45 23.50 -5.02
C ALA A 103 9.11 24.95 -4.60
N GLU A 104 7.89 25.42 -4.88
CA GLU A 104 7.39 26.74 -4.48
C GLU A 104 6.96 26.78 -3.00
N LEU A 105 6.37 25.70 -2.47
CA LEU A 105 5.86 25.64 -1.09
C LEU A 105 6.98 25.51 -0.04
N VAL A 106 8.11 24.89 -0.41
CA VAL A 106 9.26 24.69 0.47
C VAL A 106 10.39 25.64 0.06
N PRO A 107 10.62 26.78 0.74
CA PRO A 107 11.61 27.77 0.31
C PRO A 107 13.05 27.42 0.70
N TRP A 108 13.30 26.29 1.37
CA TRP A 108 14.59 25.88 1.92
C TRP A 108 15.12 24.59 1.29
N GLY A 109 16.45 24.45 1.28
CA GLY A 109 17.14 23.28 0.69
C GLY A 109 17.37 23.38 -0.83
N GLU A 110 18.06 22.38 -1.37
CA GLU A 110 18.39 22.27 -2.80
C GLU A 110 17.12 22.04 -3.64
N PRO A 111 16.96 22.66 -4.82
CA PRO A 111 15.79 22.45 -5.68
C PRO A 111 15.55 20.97 -6.03
N ALA A 112 16.63 20.22 -6.29
CA ALA A 112 16.56 18.78 -6.55
C ALA A 112 16.00 18.00 -5.35
N TRP A 113 16.39 18.36 -4.14
CA TRP A 113 15.90 17.74 -2.91
C TRP A 113 14.40 17.99 -2.72
N ARG A 114 13.91 19.21 -2.99
CA ARG A 114 12.48 19.57 -2.89
C ARG A 114 11.61 18.75 -3.85
N ILE A 115 12.11 18.50 -5.06
CA ILE A 115 11.41 17.69 -6.06
C ILE A 115 11.43 16.23 -5.65
N ASN A 116 12.56 15.69 -5.19
CA ASN A 116 12.62 14.32 -4.66
C ASN A 116 11.68 14.12 -3.46
N LEU A 117 11.53 15.15 -2.61
CA LEU A 117 10.63 15.14 -1.47
C LEU A 117 9.17 14.97 -1.89
N SER A 118 8.74 15.59 -3.00
CA SER A 118 7.37 15.45 -3.51
C SER A 118 7.00 13.98 -3.74
N SER A 119 7.89 13.23 -4.42
CA SER A 119 7.70 11.80 -4.67
C SER A 119 7.71 10.97 -3.38
N ALA A 120 8.55 11.33 -2.39
CA ALA A 120 8.56 10.67 -1.09
C ALA A 120 7.25 10.86 -0.32
N VAL A 121 6.66 12.04 -0.36
CA VAL A 121 5.39 12.34 0.31
C VAL A 121 4.24 11.56 -0.34
N PHE A 122 4.17 11.53 -1.67
CA PHE A 122 3.14 10.74 -2.36
C PHE A 122 3.30 9.23 -2.16
N GLY A 123 4.54 8.72 -2.13
CA GLY A 123 4.81 7.32 -1.83
C GLY A 123 4.39 6.94 -0.41
N ALA A 124 4.71 7.78 0.58
CA ALA A 124 4.28 7.57 1.96
C ALA A 124 2.74 7.64 2.08
N ALA A 125 2.09 8.58 1.40
CA ALA A 125 0.64 8.70 1.38
C ALA A 125 -0.04 7.44 0.80
N ALA A 126 0.46 6.93 -0.32
CA ALA A 126 -0.07 5.72 -0.96
C ALA A 126 0.05 4.47 -0.07
N SER A 127 1.10 4.38 0.75
CA SER A 127 1.29 3.25 1.67
C SER A 127 0.35 3.23 2.89
N ALA A 128 -0.32 4.36 3.16
CA ALA A 128 -1.16 4.55 4.35
C ALA A 128 -2.67 4.56 4.04
N LEU A 129 -3.05 4.61 2.76
CA LEU A 129 -4.42 4.58 2.25
C LEU A 129 -4.88 3.16 1.96
#